data_AF-A0A7D4TD07-F1
#
_entry.id   AF-A0A7D4TD07-F1
#
_cell.length_a   1.000
_cell.length_b   1.000
_cell.length_c   1.000
_cell.angle_alpha   90.00
_cell.angle_beta   90.00
_cell.angle_gamma   90.00
#
_symmetry.space_group_name_H-M   'P 1'
#
loop_
_entity.id
_entity.type
_entity.pdbx_description
1 polymer ?
#
loop_
_entity_poly.entity_id
_entity_poly.type
_entity_poly.pdbx_seq_one_letter_code
_entity_poly.pdbx_strand_id
1 'polypeptide(L)' 'MRQFNIEFNGYDYVVVEQGRVIVAFSTLEDAFEAKREFEEKPACSIDLKVPPAMRLAKMQLYGVAS' A
#
# COMPACT_ATOMS: atom_id res chain seq x y z
N MET A 1 0.69 -6.16 -14.19
CA MET A 1 1.39 -4.88 -13.92
C MET A 1 0.51 -4.08 -12.98
N ARG A 2 1.06 -3.50 -11.92
CA ARG A 2 0.32 -2.54 -11.10
C ARG A 2 0.30 -1.22 -11.85
N GLN A 3 -0.87 -0.61 -11.94
CA GLN A 3 -1.05 0.65 -12.65
C GLN A 3 -1.56 1.67 -11.63
N PHE A 4 -0.75 2.70 -11.43
CA PHE A 4 -1.07 3.82 -10.54
C PHE A 4 -1.40 5.04 -11.38
N ASN A 5 -2.52 5.67 -11.10
CA ASN A 5 -2.93 6.93 -11.72
C ASN A 5 -2.90 8.04 -10.67
N ILE A 6 -2.73 9.28 -11.12
CA ILE A 6 -2.89 10.46 -10.27
C ILE A 6 -4.16 11.16 -10.72
N GLU A 7 -5.05 11.43 -9.77
CA GLU A 7 -6.29 12.17 -10.01
C GLU A 7 -6.32 13.39 -9.10
N PHE A 8 -6.99 14.46 -9.53
CA PHE A 8 -7.21 15.66 -8.71
C PHE A 8 -8.66 15.65 -8.23
N ASN A 9 -8.87 15.62 -6.92
CA ASN A 9 -10.22 15.51 -6.33
C ASN A 9 -10.88 16.86 -6.02
N GLY A 10 -10.26 17.97 -6.45
CA GLY A 10 -10.71 19.34 -6.17
C GLY A 10 -9.93 20.04 -5.05
N TYR A 11 -9.19 19.31 -4.22
CA TYR A 11 -8.34 19.84 -3.15
C TYR A 11 -6.93 19.24 -3.15
N ASP A 12 -6.84 17.92 -3.32
CA ASP A 12 -5.58 17.16 -3.25
C ASP A 12 -5.35 16.34 -4.53
N TYR A 13 -4.09 15.96 -4.72
CA TYR A 13 -3.65 15.00 -5.72
C TYR A 13 -3.64 13.60 -5.11
N VAL A 14 -4.50 12.71 -5.61
CA VAL A 14 -4.66 11.36 -5.09
C VAL A 14 -4.02 10.34 -6.02
N VAL A 15 -3.26 9.41 -5.44
CA VAL A 15 -2.73 8.24 -6.16
C VAL A 15 -3.74 7.11 -6.06
N VAL A 16 -4.16 6.59 -7.21
CA VAL A 16 -5.23 5.59 -7.37
C VAL A 16 -4.66 4.31 -7.97
N GLU A 17 -4.96 3.17 -7.35
CA GLU A 17 -4.68 1.82 -7.90
C GLU A 17 -6.00 1.08 -8.06
N GLN A 18 -6.29 0.59 -9.28
CA GLN A 18 -7.51 -0.18 -9.57
C GLN A 18 -8.81 0.49 -9.09
N GLY A 19 -8.90 1.82 -9.20
CA GLY A 19 -10.05 2.62 -8.76
C GLY A 19 -10.13 2.86 -7.24
N ARG A 20 -9.10 2.51 -6.47
CA ARG A 20 -9.02 2.80 -5.03
C ARG A 20 -7.95 3.84 -4.75
N VAL A 21 -8.30 4.87 -3.97
CA VAL A 21 -7.33 5.85 -3.47
C VAL A 21 -6.41 5.17 -2.45
N ILE A 22 -5.11 5.25 -2.69
CA ILE A 22 -4.08 4.73 -1.78
C ILE A 22 -3.58 5.84 -0.85
N VAL A 23 -3.37 7.03 -1.40
CA VAL A 23 -2.76 8.17 -0.70
C VAL A 23 -3.15 9.48 -1.38
N ALA A 24 -3.14 10.58 -0.62
CA ALA A 24 -3.41 11.94 -1.07
C ALA A 24 -2.24 12.86 -0.71
N PHE A 25 -1.95 13.81 -1.60
CA PHE A 25 -0.89 14.79 -1.45
C PHE A 25 -1.39 16.19 -1.78
N SER A 26 -0.84 17.18 -1.09
CA SER A 26 -1.17 18.59 -1.32
C SER A 26 -0.48 19.17 -2.57
N THR A 27 0.60 18.54 -3.03
CA THR A 27 1.37 18.97 -4.20
C THR A 27 1.40 17.88 -5.27
N LEU A 28 1.52 18.30 -6.52
CA LEU A 28 1.59 17.39 -7.66
C LEU A 28 2.95 16.66 -7.69
N GLU A 29 4.03 17.33 -7.28
CA GLU A 29 5.36 16.72 -7.25
C GLU A 29 5.41 15.50 -6.32
N ASP A 30 4.87 15.63 -5.11
CA ASP A 30 4.85 14.55 -4.11
C ASP A 30 4.03 13.35 -4.61
N ALA A 31 2.91 13.61 -5.30
CA ALA A 31 2.08 12.56 -5.89
C ALA A 31 2.81 11.79 -6.99
N PHE A 32 3.61 12.47 -7.82
CA PHE A 32 4.42 11.83 -8.86
C PHE A 32 5.59 11.04 -8.27
N GLU A 33 6.25 11.56 -7.25
CA GLU A 33 7.32 10.85 -6.56
C GLU A 33 6.79 9.55 -5.92
N ALA A 34 5.67 9.63 -5.22
CA ALA A 34 5.02 8.47 -4.62
C ALA A 34 4.56 7.47 -5.69
N LYS A 35 3.97 7.92 -6.80
CA LYS A 35 3.60 7.05 -7.92
C LYS A 35 4.81 6.26 -8.43
N ARG A 36 5.94 6.93 -8.68
CA ARG A 36 7.18 6.28 -9.15
C ARG A 36 7.65 5.24 -8.13
N GLU A 37 7.65 5.59 -6.85
CA GLU A 37 8.05 4.67 -5.78
C GLU A 37 7.16 3.43 -5.70
N PHE A 38 5.84 3.57 -5.89
CA PHE A 38 4.91 2.44 -5.92
C PHE A 38 5.06 1.56 -7.16
N GLU A 39 5.45 2.13 -8.30
CA GLU A 39 5.76 1.38 -9.52
C GLU A 39 7.09 0.61 -9.42
N GLU A 40 8.09 1.21 -8.78
CA GLU A 40 9.44 0.63 -8.63
C GLU A 40 9.52 -0.42 -7.50
N LYS A 41 8.82 -0.20 -6.39
CA LYS A 41 8.91 -1.11 -5.24
C LYS A 41 7.95 -2.29 -5.40
N PRO A 42 8.44 -3.55 -5.41
CA PRO A 42 7.55 -4.68 -5.26
C PRO A 42 6.83 -4.56 -3.91
N ALA A 43 5.51 -4.83 -3.87
CA ALA A 43 4.82 -4.91 -2.59
C ALA A 43 5.59 -5.85 -1.67
N CYS A 44 6.02 -5.34 -0.52
CA CYS A 44 6.43 -6.20 0.57
C CYS A 44 5.28 -7.17 0.84
N SER A 45 5.55 -8.46 0.66
CA SER A 45 4.63 -9.51 1.09
C SER A 45 4.33 -9.26 2.56
N ILE A 46 3.04 -9.33 2.89
CA ILE A 46 2.51 -9.00 4.22
C ILE A 46 3.19 -9.88 5.29
N ASP A 47 3.70 -11.04 4.89
CA ASP A 47 4.49 -11.96 5.70
C ASP A 47 5.79 -11.38 6.28
N LEU A 48 6.36 -10.35 5.65
CA LEU A 48 7.54 -9.63 6.16
C LEU A 48 7.21 -8.52 7.17
N LYS A 49 5.94 -8.10 7.25
CA LYS A 49 5.50 -7.07 8.21
C LYS A 49 5.23 -7.60 9.61
N VAL A 50 5.07 -8.92 9.77
CA VAL A 50 4.83 -9.55 11.07
C VAL A 50 6.10 -10.24 11.54
N PRO A 51 6.72 -9.80 12.65
CA PRO A 51 7.89 -10.46 13.21
C PRO A 51 7.62 -11.96 13.46
N PRO A 52 8.60 -12.86 13.25
CA PRO A 52 8.41 -14.31 13.39
C PRO A 52 7.76 -14.72 14.72
N ALA A 53 8.12 -14.05 15.82
CA ALA A 53 7.56 -14.29 17.14
C ALA A 53 6.05 -13.98 17.21
N MET A 54 5.60 -12.91 16.54
CA MET A 54 4.20 -12.49 16.53
C MET A 54 3.35 -13.40 15.61
N ARG A 55 3.95 -13.92 14.53
CA ARG A 55 3.34 -14.93 13.66
C ARG A 55 3.13 -16.26 14.40
N LEU A 56 4.14 -16.72 15.15
CA LEU A 56 4.05 -17.89 16.03
C LEU A 56 2.95 -17.73 17.09
N ALA A 57 2.94 -16.59 17.79
CA ALA A 57 1.94 -16.31 18.82
C ALA A 57 0.51 -16.30 18.25
N LYS A 58 0.30 -15.70 17.07
CA LYS A 58 -1.02 -15.67 16.41
C LYS A 58 -1.49 -17.08 16.02
N MET A 59 -0.61 -17.92 15.48
CA MET A 59 -0.93 -19.32 15.15
C MET A 59 -1.31 -20.13 16.38
N GLN A 60 -0.63 -19.93 17.51
CA GLN A 60 -0.92 -20.62 18.76
C GLN A 60 -2.21 -20.14 19.42
N LEU A 61 -2.49 -18.83 19.37
CA LEU A 61 -3.65 -18.22 20.03
C LEU A 61 -4.96 -18.40 19.26
N TYR A 62 -4.92 -18.30 17.92
CA TYR A 62 -6.15 -18.30 17.11
C TYR A 62 -6.43 -19.62 16.43
N GLY A 63 -5.46 -20.54 16.35
CA GLY A 63 -5.59 -21.78 15.60
C GLY A 63 -5.82 -21.53 14.12
N VAL A 64 -5.32 -22.43 13.26
CA VAL A 64 -5.83 -22.46 11.89
C VAL A 64 -7.28 -22.92 12.01
N ALA A 65 -8.23 -22.03 11.69
CA ALA A 65 -9.62 -22.47 11.48
C ALA A 65 -9.57 -23.62 10.46
N SER A 66 -10.05 -24.78 10.90
CA SER A 66 -10.11 -26.02 10.13
C SER A 66 -10.90 -25.85 8.84
#